data_AF-T0YJZ3-F1
#
_entry.id   AF-T0YJZ3-F1
#
_cell.length_a   1.000
_cell.length_b   1.000
_cell.length_c   1.000
_cell.angle_alpha   90.00
_cell.angle_beta   90.00
_cell.angle_gamma   90.00
#
_symmetry.space_group_name_H-M   'P 1'
#
loop_
_entity.id
_entity.type
_entity.pdbx_description
1 polymer ?
#
loop_
_entity_poly.entity_id
_entity_poly.type
_entity_poly.pdbx_seq_one_letter_code
_entity_poly.pdbx_strand_id
1 'polypeptide(L)' 'WPIHTLSVETNPNHLRPDVLDALQSAGLDRLSVGVQSFDDALLRAMKRHEPYGGGAQIAARLAASGAASRRSTST' A
#
# COMPACT_ATOMS: atom_id res chain seq x y z
N TRP A 1 -18.52 14.01 -18.92
CA TRP A 1 -18.34 14.01 -17.45
C TRP A 1 -16.84 14.04 -17.18
N PRO A 2 -16.27 15.16 -16.72
CA PRO A 2 -14.85 15.19 -16.34
C PRO A 2 -14.61 14.32 -15.11
N ILE A 3 -13.48 13.60 -15.08
CA ILE A 3 -13.02 12.88 -13.90
C ILE A 3 -12.17 13.83 -13.07
N HIS A 4 -12.54 14.02 -11.80
CA HIS A 4 -11.87 14.97 -10.90
C HIS A 4 -10.87 14.32 -9.95
N THR A 5 -11.05 13.02 -9.64
CA THR A 5 -10.17 12.29 -8.75
C THR A 5 -10.03 10.84 -9.18
N LEU A 6 -8.82 10.30 -9.11
CA LEU A 6 -8.48 8.90 -9.31
C LEU A 6 -7.86 8.35 -8.02
N SER A 7 -8.44 7.28 -7.49
CA SER A 7 -7.87 6.55 -6.36
C SER A 7 -7.75 5.06 -6.64
N VAL A 8 -6.69 4.44 -6.16
CA VAL A 8 -6.41 3.01 -6.34
C VAL A 8 -6.12 2.37 -4.99
N GLU A 9 -6.61 1.16 -4.79
CA GLU A 9 -6.28 0.32 -3.64
C GLU A 9 -5.37 -0.83 -4.06
N THR A 10 -4.36 -1.14 -3.25
CA THR A 10 -3.38 -2.18 -3.57
C THR A 10 -2.81 -2.88 -2.35
N ASN A 11 -2.04 -3.93 -2.58
CA ASN A 11 -1.30 -4.66 -1.55
C ASN A 11 0.17 -4.22 -1.51
N PRO A 12 0.87 -4.39 -0.38
CA PRO A 12 2.26 -3.93 -0.21
C PRO A 12 3.26 -4.46 -1.24
N ASN A 13 3.07 -5.69 -1.74
CA ASN A 13 3.95 -6.32 -2.74
C ASN A 13 3.85 -5.68 -4.13
N HIS A 14 2.81 -4.89 -4.41
CA HIS A 14 2.65 -4.15 -5.67
C HIS A 14 3.33 -2.78 -5.66
N LEU A 15 3.94 -2.36 -4.54
CA LEU A 15 4.72 -1.14 -4.44
C LEU A 15 6.09 -1.31 -5.13
N ARG A 16 6.03 -1.49 -6.44
CA ARG A 16 7.18 -1.61 -7.34
C ARG A 16 7.29 -0.33 -8.16
N PRO A 17 8.50 0.14 -8.50
CA PRO A 17 8.69 1.38 -9.25
C PRO A 17 7.84 1.46 -10.53
N ASP A 18 7.82 0.40 -11.34
CA ASP A 18 7.07 0.37 -12.59
C ASP A 18 5.55 0.51 -12.41
N VAL A 19 4.99 -0.04 -11.33
CA VAL A 19 3.56 0.11 -11.01
C VAL A 19 3.26 1.53 -10.55
N LEU A 20 4.11 2.09 -9.70
CA LEU A 20 3.93 3.44 -9.17
C LEU A 20 4.05 4.50 -10.28
N ASP A 21 5.02 4.36 -11.17
CA ASP A 21 5.23 5.24 -12.32
C ASP A 21 4.04 5.20 -13.29
N ALA A 22 3.51 4.00 -13.55
CA ALA A 22 2.33 3.83 -14.40
C ALA A 22 1.08 4.49 -13.79
N LEU A 23 0.88 4.32 -12.47
CA LEU A 23 -0.25 4.93 -11.76
C LEU A 23 -0.14 6.46 -11.70
N GLN A 24 1.05 7.00 -11.41
CA GLN A 24 1.28 8.44 -11.44
C GLN A 24 1.03 9.02 -12.84
N SER A 25 1.51 8.35 -13.88
CA SER A 25 1.29 8.77 -15.27
C SER A 25 -0.18 8.75 -15.68
N ALA A 26 -1.00 7.92 -15.04
CA ALA A 26 -2.45 7.86 -15.24
C ALA A 26 -3.23 8.96 -14.48
N GLY A 27 -2.55 9.82 -13.72
CA GLY A 27 -3.18 10.90 -12.95
C GLY A 27 -3.73 10.45 -11.60
N LEU A 28 -3.07 9.50 -10.93
CA LEU A 28 -3.48 9.04 -9.60
C LEU A 28 -3.37 10.15 -8.54
N ASP A 29 -4.46 10.42 -7.82
CA ASP A 29 -4.48 11.36 -6.68
C ASP A 29 -4.21 10.66 -5.35
N ARG A 30 -4.70 9.42 -5.17
CA ARG A 30 -4.56 8.69 -3.90
C ARG A 30 -4.33 7.20 -4.09
N LEU A 31 -3.26 6.70 -3.46
CA LEU A 31 -3.00 5.27 -3.32
C LEU A 31 -3.32 4.81 -1.89
N SER A 32 -4.18 3.82 -1.72
CA SER A 32 -4.41 3.14 -0.45
C SER A 32 -3.71 1.78 -0.45
N VAL A 33 -2.98 1.45 0.61
CA VAL A 33 -2.25 0.18 0.74
C VAL A 33 -2.76 -0.61 1.94
N GLY A 34 -3.30 -1.80 1.68
CA GLY A 34 -3.81 -2.69 2.72
C GLY A 34 -2.69 -3.44 3.46
N VAL A 35 -2.17 -2.89 4.56
CA VAL A 35 -1.15 -3.55 5.40
C VAL A 35 -1.75 -4.47 6.46
N GLN A 36 -2.88 -4.08 7.04
CA GLN A 36 -3.62 -4.69 8.16
C GLN A 36 -2.85 -4.77 9.49
N SER A 37 -1.57 -5.14 9.47
CA SER A 37 -0.68 -5.14 10.63
C SER A 37 0.80 -5.03 10.21
N PHE A 38 1.66 -4.64 11.15
CA PHE A 38 3.12 -4.78 11.05
C PHE A 38 3.67 -5.90 11.95
N ASP A 39 2.79 -6.63 12.63
CA ASP A 39 3.13 -7.79 13.44
C ASP A 39 3.05 -9.07 12.61
N ASP A 40 4.15 -9.82 12.54
CA ASP A 40 4.24 -11.02 11.71
C ASP A 40 3.34 -12.16 12.19
N ALA A 41 3.06 -12.28 13.49
CA ALA A 41 2.14 -13.30 14.00
C ALA A 41 0.70 -12.99 13.57
N LEU A 42 0.28 -11.73 13.66
CA LEU A 42 -1.02 -11.28 13.13
C LEU A 42 -1.10 -11.46 11.61
N LEU A 43 -0.04 -11.11 10.88
CA LEU A 43 0.01 -11.30 9.42
C LEU A 43 -0.09 -12.78 9.04
N ARG A 44 0.55 -13.69 9.77
CA ARG A 44 0.42 -15.14 9.55
C ARG A 44 -0.98 -15.65 9.87
N ALA A 45 -1.58 -15.22 10.98
CA ALA A 45 -2.95 -15.58 11.35
C ALA A 45 -3.97 -15.19 10.27
N MET A 46 -3.74 -14.05 9.60
CA MET A 46 -4.55 -13.57 8.49
C MET A 46 -4.15 -14.14 7.11
N LYS A 47 -3.18 -15.07 7.04
CA LYS A 47 -2.60 -15.61 5.79
C LYS A 47 -2.05 -14.52 4.86
N ARG A 48 -1.52 -13.44 5.42
CA ARG A 48 -0.96 -12.27 4.73
C ARG A 48 0.56 -12.28 4.66
N HIS A 49 1.23 -12.94 5.61
CA HIS A 49 2.69 -12.92 5.70
C HIS A 49 3.37 -13.47 4.43
N GLU A 50 3.05 -14.70 4.02
CA GLU A 50 3.61 -15.31 2.80
C GLU A 50 3.34 -14.51 1.51
N PRO A 51 2.10 -14.09 1.18
CA PRO A 51 1.83 -13.39 -0.07
C PRO A 51 2.31 -11.92 -0.10
N TYR A 52 2.35 -11.23 1.04
CA TYR A 52 2.58 -9.78 1.08
C TYR A 52 3.85 -9.36 1.82
N GLY A 53 4.51 -10.29 2.49
CA GLY A 53 5.71 -10.07 3.30
C GLY A 53 5.40 -9.75 4.76
N GLY A 54 6.45 -9.82 5.59
CA GLY A 54 6.39 -9.43 7.00
C GLY A 54 6.37 -7.91 7.20
N GLY A 55 6.07 -7.48 8.42
CA GLY A 55 5.88 -6.07 8.78
C GLY A 55 7.06 -5.18 8.41
N ALA A 56 8.30 -5.63 8.65
CA ALA A 56 9.49 -4.87 8.30
C ALA A 56 9.63 -4.66 6.78
N GLN A 57 9.31 -5.68 5.97
CA GLN A 57 9.33 -5.57 4.50
C GLN A 57 8.24 -4.63 4.01
N ILE A 58 7.04 -4.71 4.59
CA ILE A 58 5.93 -3.81 4.27
C ILE A 58 6.31 -2.36 4.58
N ALA A 59 6.90 -2.09 5.75
CA ALA A 59 7.35 -0.76 6.14
C ALA A 59 8.42 -0.21 5.19
N ALA A 60 9.40 -1.04 4.81
CA ALA A 60 10.44 -0.65 3.87
C ALA A 60 9.87 -0.28 2.48
N ARG A 61 8.90 -1.04 1.97
CA ARG A 61 8.24 -0.75 0.69
C ARG A 61 7.44 0.56 0.74
N LEU A 62 6.72 0.81 1.83
CA LEU A 62 5.97 2.06 2.02
C LEU A 62 6.89 3.28 2.09
N ALA A 63 8.03 3.15 2.78
CA ALA A 63 9.04 4.22 2.82
C ALA A 63 9.62 4.50 1.43
N ALA A 64 9.91 3.45 0.66
CA ALA A 64 10.44 3.57 -0.69
C ALA A 64 9.43 4.13 -1.70
N SER A 65 8.12 3.95 -1.48
CA SER A 65 7.08 4.47 -2.38
C SER A 65 6.76 5.95 -2.18
N GLY A 66 7.41 6.62 -1.23
CA GLY A 66 7.11 8.02 -0.90
C GLY A 66 5.70 8.25 -0.34
N ALA A 67 5.02 7.18 0.11
CA ALA A 67 3.67 7.26 0.63
C ALA A 67 3.66 8.00 1.98
N ALA A 68 3.16 9.24 2.00
CA ALA A 68 2.91 9.95 3.25
C ALA A 68 1.80 9.23 4.05
N SER A 69 2.17 8.65 5.19
CA SER A 69 1.22 7.92 6.03
C SER A 69 0.22 8.88 6.69
N ARG A 70 -1.03 8.89 6.23
CA ARG A 70 -2.17 9.35 7.04
C ARG A 70 -2.76 8.11 7.72
N ARG A 71 -2.45 7.92 9.01
CA ARG A 71 -3.08 6.86 9.81
C ARG A 71 -4.57 7.18 9.99
N SER A 72 -5.44 6.35 9.41
CA SER A 72 -6.87 6.39 9.72
C SER A 72 -7.12 5.39 10.85
N THR A 73 -6.99 5.85 12.10
CA THR A 73 -7.47 5.09 13.26
C THR A 73 -8.98 5.28 13.34
N SER A 74 -9.75 4.24 13.02
CA SER A 74 -11.16 4.19 13.45
C SER A 74 -11.16 3.89 14.94
N THR A 75 -11.69 4.83 15.72
CA THR A 75 -12.03 4.65 17.14
C THR A 75 -13.13 3.59 17.29
#